data_AF-A0A7V9NFR1-F1
#
_entry.id   AF-A0A7V9NFR1-F1
#
_cell.length_a   1.000
_cell.length_b   1.000
_cell.length_c   1.000
_cell.angle_alpha   90.00
_cell.angle_beta   90.00
_cell.angle_gamma   90.00
#
_symmetry.space_group_name_H-M   'P 1'
#
loop_
_entity.id
_entity.type
_entity.pdbx_description
1 polymer ?
#
loop_
_entity_poly.entity_id
_entity_poly.type
_entity_poly.pdbx_seq_one_letter_code
_entity_poly.pdbx_strand_id
1 'polypeptide(L)'
;MIGIFEDEGSSQGLLHTVTNNGTLVGRRRASSSSFSGVAYTTDGVTLFDYPGAESTELIDMNSAGYAVGTATIGTGRRVFMFVPHGR
;
A
#
# COMPACT_ATOMS: atom_id res chain seq x y z
N MET A 1 -12.58 11.75 -17.00
CA MET A 1 -13.15 10.46 -16.57
C MET A 1 -12.72 10.24 -15.13
N ILE A 2 -13.63 9.88 -14.22
CA ILE A 2 -13.31 9.54 -12.83
C ILE A 2 -13.44 8.01 -12.73
N GLY A 3 -12.38 7.34 -12.26
CA GLY A 3 -12.36 5.90 -12.02
C GLY A 3 -12.48 5.61 -10.53
N ILE A 4 -13.28 4.62 -10.17
CA ILE A 4 -13.34 4.08 -8.81
C ILE A 4 -12.49 2.80 -8.81
N PHE A 5 -11.56 2.70 -7.88
CA PHE A 5 -10.73 1.52 -7.68
C PHE A 5 -11.28 0.77 -6.47
N GLU A 6 -12.12 -0.23 -6.72
CA GLU A 6 -12.59 -1.14 -5.68
C GLU A 6 -11.77 -2.42 -5.71
N ASP A 7 -11.45 -2.92 -4.53
CA ASP A 7 -10.84 -4.23 -4.33
C ASP A 7 -11.85 -5.06 -3.55
N GLU A 8 -12.19 -6.24 -4.06
CA GLU A 8 -13.23 -7.13 -3.54
C GLU A 8 -13.00 -7.38 -2.03
N GLY A 9 -13.78 -6.71 -1.18
CA GLY A 9 -13.72 -6.83 0.28
C GLY A 9 -13.16 -5.62 1.05
N SER A 10 -12.62 -4.60 0.39
CA SER A 10 -12.17 -3.37 1.08
C SER A 10 -13.24 -2.28 1.01
N SER A 11 -13.97 -2.08 2.11
CA SER A 11 -14.97 -1.01 2.22
C SER A 11 -14.39 0.40 2.32
N GLN A 12 -13.07 0.54 2.52
CA GLN A 12 -12.38 1.84 2.63
C GLN A 12 -10.91 1.74 2.21
N GLY A 13 -10.48 2.63 1.31
CA GLY A 13 -9.09 2.82 0.92
C GLY A 13 -8.71 4.29 0.95
N LEU A 14 -7.45 4.59 1.27
CA LEU A 14 -6.86 5.92 1.16
C LEU A 14 -5.64 5.81 0.27
N LEU A 15 -5.65 6.56 -0.83
CA LEU A 15 -4.51 6.69 -1.74
C LEU A 15 -3.71 7.94 -1.36
N HIS A 16 -2.39 7.78 -1.29
CA HIS A 16 -1.46 8.83 -0.87
C HIS A 16 -0.74 9.46 -2.05
N THR A 17 -0.38 8.69 -3.06
CA THR A 17 0.37 9.18 -4.22
C THR A 17 0.02 8.43 -5.50
N VAL A 18 0.44 9.04 -6.62
CA VAL A 18 0.44 8.45 -7.96
C VAL A 18 1.84 8.57 -8.54
N THR A 19 2.39 7.46 -9.03
CA THR A 19 3.71 7.45 -9.68
C THR A 19 3.60 7.90 -11.14
N ASN A 20 4.73 8.23 -11.77
CA ASN A 20 4.77 8.59 -13.20
C ASN A 20 4.27 7.47 -14.13
N ASN A 21 4.26 6.22 -13.68
CA ASN A 21 3.74 5.09 -14.45
C ASN A 21 2.23 4.86 -14.19
N GLY A 22 1.57 5.75 -13.45
CA GLY A 22 0.15 5.66 -13.13
C GLY A 22 -0.18 4.71 -11.98
N THR A 23 0.83 4.15 -11.30
CA THR A 23 0.60 3.33 -10.09
C THR A 23 0.09 4.20 -8.97
N LEU A 24 -1.06 3.85 -8.40
CA LEU A 24 -1.61 4.51 -7.22
C LEU A 24 -1.20 3.71 -5.99
N VAL A 25 -0.67 4.36 -4.96
CA VAL A 25 -0.34 3.65 -3.71
C VAL A 25 -1.02 4.26 -2.50
N GLY A 26 -1.27 3.41 -1.52
CA GLY A 26 -1.67 3.87 -0.21
C GLY A 26 -1.97 2.72 0.74
N ARG A 27 -3.15 2.75 1.34
CA ARG A 27 -3.64 1.67 2.20
C ARG A 27 -5.08 1.27 1.90
N ARG A 28 -5.37 -0.01 2.13
CA ARG A 28 -6.72 -0.55 2.16
C ARG A 28 -7.04 -1.10 3.55
N ARG A 29 -8.32 -1.13 3.92
CA ARG A 29 -8.74 -1.76 5.16
C ARG A 29 -8.64 -3.27 5.04
N ALA A 30 -7.80 -3.91 5.87
CA ALA A 30 -7.61 -5.35 5.88
C ALA A 30 -8.55 -6.04 6.88
N SER A 31 -8.87 -5.37 8.00
CA SER A 31 -9.85 -5.84 8.98
C SER A 31 -10.56 -4.67 9.66
N SER A 32 -11.37 -4.94 10.70
CA SER A 32 -12.03 -3.88 11.47
C SER A 32 -11.06 -2.92 12.16
N SER A 33 -9.79 -3.27 12.35
CA SER A 33 -8.80 -2.43 13.05
C SER A 33 -7.44 -2.34 12.37
N SER A 34 -7.27 -2.96 11.20
CA SER A 34 -5.98 -3.03 10.49
C SER A 34 -6.06 -2.55 9.05
N PHE A 35 -4.91 -2.14 8.53
CA PHE A 35 -4.72 -1.77 7.13
C PHE A 35 -3.58 -2.57 6.51
N SER A 36 -3.71 -2.86 5.22
CA SER A 36 -2.61 -3.32 4.37
C SER A 36 -2.17 -2.20 3.44
N GLY A 37 -0.88 -2.14 3.12
CA GLY A 37 -0.40 -1.29 2.05
C GLY A 37 -0.93 -1.80 0.71
N VAL A 38 -1.20 -0.91 -0.23
CA VAL A 38 -1.75 -1.28 -1.54
C VAL A 38 -1.09 -0.49 -2.66
N ALA A 39 -0.86 -1.16 -3.78
CA ALA A 39 -0.53 -0.54 -5.05
C ALA A 39 -1.51 -1.00 -6.14
N TYR A 40 -2.22 -0.05 -6.74
CA TYR A 40 -3.11 -0.26 -7.88
C TYR A 40 -2.33 0.05 -9.16
N THR A 41 -2.32 -0.90 -10.09
CA THR A 41 -1.71 -0.79 -11.41
C THR A 41 -2.75 -1.13 -12.48
N THR A 42 -2.42 -0.94 -13.76
CA THR A 42 -3.23 -1.44 -14.87
C THR A 42 -3.35 -2.96 -14.89
N ASP A 43 -2.38 -3.65 -14.30
CA ASP A 43 -2.30 -5.12 -14.29
C ASP A 43 -3.00 -5.73 -13.07
N GLY A 44 -3.48 -4.89 -12.15
CA GLY A 44 -4.22 -5.30 -10.96
C GLY A 44 -3.71 -4.67 -9.66
N VAL A 45 -4.11 -5.29 -8.55
CA VAL A 45 -3.85 -4.82 -7.18
C VAL A 45 -2.78 -5.67 -6.53
N THR A 46 -1.75 -5.03 -5.97
CA THR A 46 -0.73 -5.69 -5.13
C THR A 46 -0.85 -5.21 -3.70
N LEU A 47 -0.78 -6.16 -2.76
CA LEU A 47 -0.87 -5.89 -1.33
C LEU A 47 0.51 -5.99 -0.68
N PHE A 48 0.74 -5.11 0.29
CA PHE A 48 1.99 -5.00 1.03
C PHE A 48 1.69 -5.14 2.51
N ASP A 49 2.11 -6.25 3.09
CA ASP A 49 2.05 -6.50 4.53
C ASP A 49 3.48 -6.63 5.07
N TYR A 50 3.86 -5.71 5.95
CA TYR A 50 5.14 -5.79 6.64
C TYR A 50 5.11 -6.98 7.61
N PRO A 51 6.10 -7.89 7.59
CA PRO A 51 6.11 -9.08 8.45
C PRO A 51 6.01 -8.74 9.94
N GLY A 52 4.99 -9.28 10.61
CA GLY A 52 4.72 -9.06 12.03
C GLY A 52 4.09 -7.71 12.37
N ALA A 53 3.66 -6.92 11.38
CA ALA A 53 2.92 -5.70 11.60
C ALA A 53 1.41 -5.97 11.72
N GLU A 54 0.76 -5.23 12.62
CA GLU A 54 -0.70 -5.19 12.75
C GLU A 54 -1.33 -4.33 11.66
N SER A 55 -0.58 -3.35 11.15
CA SER A 55 -1.02 -2.46 10.07
C SER A 55 0.16 -2.03 9.24
N THR A 56 -0.02 -2.01 7.92
CA THR A 56 0.97 -1.52 6.95
C THR A 56 0.32 -0.44 6.10
N GLU A 57 1.06 0.64 5.85
CA GLU A 57 0.63 1.76 5.01
C GLU A 57 1.78 2.14 4.09
N LEU A 58 1.55 2.16 2.78
CA LEU A 58 2.48 2.77 1.83
C LEU A 58 2.20 4.27 1.75
N ILE A 59 3.26 5.06 1.82
CA ILE A 59 3.18 6.53 1.80
C ILE A 59 3.60 7.05 0.42
N ASP A 60 4.68 6.50 -0.12
CA ASP A 60 5.21 6.93 -1.41
C ASP A 60 5.85 5.76 -2.16
N MET A 61 5.93 5.88 -3.48
CA MET A 61 6.54 4.91 -4.37
C MET A 61 7.14 5.62 -5.60
N ASN A 62 8.31 5.17 -6.05
CA ASN A 62 8.88 5.65 -7.31
C ASN A 62 8.55 4.71 -8.48
N SER A 63 8.77 5.16 -9.72
CA SER A 63 8.52 4.38 -10.94
C SER A 63 9.40 3.13 -11.08
N ALA A 64 10.46 3.00 -10.28
CA ALA A 64 11.29 1.81 -10.20
C ALA A 64 10.77 0.76 -9.19
N GLY A 65 9.63 1.03 -8.54
CA GLY A 65 8.97 0.09 -7.63
C GLY A 65 9.50 0.12 -6.18
N TYR A 66 10.41 1.05 -5.85
CA TYR A 66 10.78 1.28 -4.46
C TYR A 66 9.65 2.00 -3.77
N ALA A 67 9.27 1.52 -2.59
CA ALA A 67 8.20 2.13 -1.80
C ALA A 67 8.69 2.41 -0.38
N VAL A 68 8.16 3.46 0.22
CA VAL A 68 8.36 3.78 1.64
C VAL A 68 7.01 3.82 2.34
N GLY A 69 7.01 3.48 3.62
CA GLY A 69 5.78 3.35 4.37
C GLY A 69 5.98 3.29 5.87
N THR A 70 4.88 3.07 6.57
CA THR A 70 4.88 2.82 8.00
C THR A 70 4.19 1.51 8.37
N ALA A 71 4.75 0.84 9.36
CA ALA A 71 4.22 -0.38 9.95
C ALA A 71 3.96 -0.17 11.44
N THR A 72 2.80 -0.63 11.92
CA THR A 72 2.47 -0.65 13.35
C THR A 72 2.85 -2.02 13.91
N ILE A 73 3.76 -2.06 14.87
CA ILE A 73 4.24 -3.29 15.52
C ILE A 73 4.08 -3.11 17.03
N GLY A 74 3.10 -3.81 17.61
CA GLY A 74 2.66 -3.58 18.99
C GLY A 74 2.24 -2.12 19.16
N THR A 75 2.80 -1.42 20.16
CA THR A 75 2.46 -0.02 20.45
C THR A 75 3.23 1.01 19.60
N GLY A 76 4.15 0.58 18.74
CA GLY A 76 5.07 1.46 18.01
C GLY A 76 4.79 1.54 16.51
N ARG A 77 4.93 2.75 15.94
CA ARG A 77 4.97 2.97 14.49
C ARG A 77 6.42 3.01 14.00
N ARG A 78 6.76 2.20 13.01
CA ARG A 78 8.09 2.14 12.39
C ARG A 78 8.01 2.53 10.92
N VAL A 79 9.05 3.20 10.44
CA VAL A 79 9.22 3.46 9.01
C VAL A 79 9.93 2.28 8.35
N PHE A 80 9.60 2.00 7.10
CA PHE A 80 10.30 0.99 6.31
C PHE A 80 10.44 1.44 4.85
N MET A 81 11.35 0.76 4.15
CA MET A 81 11.52 0.84 2.71
C MET A 81 11.34 -0.57 2.14
N PHE A 82 10.41 -0.71 1.20
CA PHE A 82 10.29 -1.90 0.37
C PHE A 82 11.25 -1.76 -0.82
N VAL A 83 12.08 -2.78 -1.00
CA VAL A 83 13.00 -2.89 -2.12
C VAL A 83 12.49 -3.98 -3.05
N PRO A 84 12.17 -3.66 -4.31
CA PRO A 84 11.78 -4.69 -5.27
C PRO A 84 12.99 -5.59 -5.52
N HIS A 85 12.82 -6.90 -5.31
CA HIS A 85 13.81 -7.88 -5.76
C HIS A 85 13.64 -8.07 -7.27
N GLY A 86 14.73 -7.89 -8.03
CA GLY A 86 14.75 -8.19 -9.46
C GLY A 86 14.37 -9.66 -9.68
N ARG A 87 13.47 -9.90 -10.63
CA ARG A 87 13.26 -11.24 -11.17
C ARG A 87 14.43 -11.65 -12.05
#